data_AF-A0A2G6NMW6-F1
#
_entry.id   AF-A0A2G6NMW6-F1
#
_cell.length_a   1.000
_cell.length_b   1.000
_cell.length_c   1.000
_cell.angle_alpha   90.00
_cell.angle_beta   90.00
_cell.angle_gamma   90.00
#
_symmetry.space_group_name_H-M   'P 1'
#
loop_
_entity.id
_entity.type
_entity.pdbx_description
1 polymer ?
#
loop_
_entity_poly.entity_id
_entity_poly.type
_entity_poly.pdbx_seq_one_letter_code
_entity_poly.pdbx_strand_id
1 'polypeptide(L)'
;MLKLLGAIFQFLTFYETIKIEKPKTLITFKSGEKMRLVKKSHPVVTIFLLISLMLLLAASSSIAENAIAQPSSGDVPQPMLKITGTIDRIGDGEMVINDTYYKLSDNLDVSTFKKGDYVVCGAIMTDNGNYEILRMELGKSPRAKKRTTN
;
A
#
# COMPACT_ATOMS: atom_id res chain seq x y z
N MET A 1 7.73 14.60 -21.76
CA MET A 1 7.29 13.45 -22.59
C MET A 1 8.06 13.31 -23.91
N LEU A 2 8.15 14.34 -24.78
CA LEU A 2 8.92 14.26 -26.04
C LEU A 2 10.41 13.91 -25.89
N LYS A 3 11.07 14.37 -24.80
CA LYS A 3 12.49 14.08 -24.56
C LYS A 3 12.78 12.59 -24.29
N LEU A 4 11.80 11.84 -23.79
CA LEU A 4 11.95 10.42 -23.47
C LEU A 4 11.92 9.55 -24.74
N LEU A 5 11.01 9.86 -25.66
CA LEU A 5 10.90 9.18 -26.95
C LEU A 5 12.16 9.37 -27.81
N GLY A 6 12.77 10.55 -27.77
CA GLY A 6 14.03 10.84 -28.46
C GLY A 6 15.22 10.00 -27.94
N ALA A 7 15.32 9.79 -26.63
CA ALA A 7 16.41 9.00 -26.02
C ALA A 7 16.29 7.50 -26.38
N ILE A 8 15.06 6.97 -26.39
CA ILE A 8 14.79 5.58 -26.79
C ILE A 8 15.13 5.38 -28.27
N PHE A 9 14.74 6.33 -29.13
CA PHE A 9 15.04 6.26 -30.57
C PHE A 9 16.54 6.32 -30.84
N GLN A 10 17.28 7.24 -30.20
CA GLN A 10 18.74 7.31 -30.32
C GLN A 10 19.44 6.03 -29.85
N PHE A 11 18.95 5.41 -28.77
CA PHE A 11 19.47 4.15 -28.27
C PHE A 11 19.23 2.98 -29.24
N LEU A 12 18.03 2.89 -29.84
CA LEU A 12 17.71 1.88 -30.84
C LEU A 12 18.59 2.01 -32.10
N THR A 13 18.80 3.24 -32.59
CA THR A 13 19.71 3.48 -33.73
C THR A 13 21.17 3.12 -33.41
N PHE A 14 21.63 3.38 -32.18
CA PHE A 14 22.97 2.98 -31.74
C PHE A 14 23.10 1.45 -31.66
N TYR A 15 22.03 0.75 -31.26
CA TYR A 15 22.03 -0.70 -31.14
C TYR A 15 22.14 -1.40 -32.51
N GLU A 16 21.47 -0.89 -33.55
CA GLU A 16 21.65 -1.41 -34.92
C GLU A 16 23.09 -1.23 -35.43
N THR A 17 23.81 -0.21 -34.95
CA THR A 17 25.21 0.01 -35.35
C THR A 17 26.17 -0.99 -34.70
N ILE A 18 25.84 -1.53 -33.53
CA ILE A 18 26.64 -2.56 -32.86
C ILE A 18 26.18 -3.96 -33.30
N LYS A 19 26.51 -4.31 -34.54
CA LYS A 19 26.41 -5.70 -35.00
C LYS A 19 27.60 -6.47 -34.41
N ILE A 20 27.39 -7.13 -33.26
CA ILE A 20 28.43 -7.97 -32.64
C ILE A 20 28.59 -9.25 -33.47
N GLU A 21 29.49 -9.22 -34.45
CA GLU A 21 30.01 -10.44 -35.04
C GLU A 21 30.75 -11.24 -33.95
N LYS A 22 30.38 -12.52 -33.83
CA LYS A 22 30.75 -13.45 -32.75
C LYS A 22 32.24 -13.36 -32.39
N PRO A 23 32.62 -13.19 -31.10
CA PRO A 23 34.01 -13.30 -30.70
C PRO A 23 34.33 -14.78 -30.47
N LYS A 24 35.01 -15.42 -31.42
CA LYS A 24 35.82 -16.62 -31.12
C LYS A 24 37.21 -16.14 -30.73
N THR A 25 37.64 -16.35 -29.49
CA THR A 25 39.07 -16.23 -29.15
C THR A 25 39.41 -17.00 -27.86
N LEU A 26 40.01 -18.18 -28.03
CA LEU A 26 40.87 -18.80 -27.03
C LEU A 26 42.23 -18.08 -27.11
N ILE A 27 42.76 -17.59 -26.00
CA ILE A 27 44.14 -17.08 -25.93
C ILE A 27 44.98 -18.15 -25.23
N THR A 28 45.94 -18.71 -25.96
CA THR A 28 46.90 -19.69 -25.43
C THR A 28 48.19 -18.95 -25.07
N PHE A 29 48.54 -18.91 -23.78
CA PHE A 29 49.81 -18.33 -23.34
C PHE A 29 50.96 -19.33 -23.56
N LYS A 30 52.16 -18.83 -23.86
CA LYS A 30 53.38 -19.63 -24.16
C LYS A 30 53.83 -20.56 -23.02
N SER A 31 53.23 -20.48 -21.83
CA SER A 31 53.47 -21.36 -20.68
C SER A 31 52.63 -22.64 -20.66
N GLY A 32 51.68 -22.81 -21.59
CA GLY A 32 50.77 -23.96 -21.62
C GLY A 32 49.60 -23.88 -20.63
N GLU A 33 49.53 -22.83 -19.82
CA GLU A 33 48.45 -22.61 -18.86
C GLU A 33 47.19 -22.08 -19.57
N LYS A 34 46.09 -22.85 -19.48
CA LYS A 34 44.80 -22.50 -20.09
C LYS A 34 43.97 -21.69 -19.11
N MET A 35 44.01 -20.36 -19.21
CA MET A 35 43.09 -19.52 -18.45
C MET A 35 41.76 -19.43 -19.21
N ARG A 36 40.68 -19.96 -18.62
CA ARG A 36 39.34 -19.88 -19.20
C ARG A 36 38.90 -18.42 -19.12
N LEU A 37 38.88 -17.71 -20.25
CA LEU A 37 38.28 -16.38 -20.31
C LEU A 37 36.82 -16.53 -19.88
N VAL A 38 36.49 -16.02 -18.70
CA VAL A 38 35.14 -16.08 -18.16
C VAL A 38 34.23 -15.42 -19.18
N LYS A 39 33.24 -16.21 -19.60
CA LYS A 39 32.24 -15.94 -20.62
C LYS A 39 31.88 -14.46 -20.61
N LYS A 40 32.20 -13.76 -21.70
CA LYS A 40 31.88 -12.37 -21.99
C LYS A 40 30.48 -12.06 -21.44
N SER A 41 30.43 -11.44 -20.26
CA SER A 41 29.18 -10.98 -19.64
C SER A 41 28.51 -10.11 -20.68
N HIS A 42 27.33 -10.50 -21.15
CA HIS A 42 26.66 -9.85 -22.27
C HIS A 42 26.54 -8.36 -21.97
N PRO A 43 27.36 -7.47 -22.58
CA PRO A 43 27.38 -6.06 -22.22
C PRO A 43 25.99 -5.45 -22.45
N VAL A 44 25.25 -6.00 -23.41
CA VAL A 44 23.84 -5.70 -23.68
C VAL A 44 22.94 -5.98 -22.48
N VAL A 45 23.08 -7.13 -21.83
CA VAL A 45 22.27 -7.49 -20.65
C VAL A 45 22.65 -6.60 -19.47
N THR A 46 23.94 -6.32 -19.28
CA THR A 46 24.42 -5.44 -18.19
C THR A 46 23.95 -3.99 -18.40
N ILE A 47 23.99 -3.47 -19.63
CA ILE A 47 23.49 -2.13 -19.96
C ILE A 47 21.96 -2.09 -19.82
N PHE A 48 21.24 -3.10 -20.29
CA PHE A 48 19.79 -3.18 -20.12
C PHE A 48 19.39 -3.22 -18.65
N LEU A 49 20.12 -3.97 -17.82
CA LEU A 49 19.90 -4.03 -16.38
C LEU A 49 20.15 -2.66 -15.72
N LEU A 50 21.23 -1.97 -16.10
CA LEU A 50 21.55 -0.63 -15.61
C LEU A 50 20.54 0.42 -16.04
N ILE A 51 20.06 0.38 -17.29
CA ILE A 51 19.00 1.26 -17.78
C ILE A 51 17.69 0.96 -17.05
N SER A 52 17.33 -0.31 -16.85
CA SER A 52 16.13 -0.68 -16.08
C SER A 52 16.20 -0.18 -14.64
N LEU A 53 17.37 -0.27 -14.00
CA LEU A 53 17.61 0.26 -12.66
C LEU A 53 17.50 1.80 -12.64
N MET A 54 18.10 2.48 -13.61
CA MET A 54 18.01 3.95 -13.75
C MET A 54 16.58 4.42 -14.02
N LEU A 55 15.83 3.69 -14.84
CA LEU A 55 14.40 3.96 -15.09
C LEU A 55 13.56 3.71 -13.84
N LEU A 56 13.87 2.69 -13.05
CA LEU A 56 13.21 2.44 -11.77
C LEU A 56 13.47 3.58 -10.77
N LEU A 57 14.71 4.05 -10.64
CA LEU A 57 15.09 5.21 -9.82
C LEU A 57 14.46 6.53 -10.32
N ALA A 58 14.36 6.71 -11.64
CA ALA A 58 13.69 7.85 -12.25
C ALA A 58 12.16 7.81 -12.05
N ALA A 59 11.55 6.63 -12.13
CA ALA A 59 10.14 6.44 -11.79
C ALA A 59 9.89 6.72 -10.31
N SER A 60 10.77 6.24 -9.41
CA SER A 60 10.68 6.52 -7.98
C SER A 60 10.85 8.01 -7.65
N SER A 61 11.65 8.79 -8.38
CA SER A 61 11.78 10.23 -8.14
C SER A 61 10.57 11.03 -8.66
N SER A 62 9.99 10.67 -9.81
CA SER A 62 8.72 11.26 -10.25
C SER A 62 7.54 10.85 -9.36
N ILE A 63 7.61 9.68 -8.72
CA ILE A 63 6.66 9.26 -7.68
C ILE A 63 6.99 9.94 -6.34
N ALA A 64 8.24 10.22 -6.00
CA ALA A 64 8.63 10.89 -4.76
C ALA A 64 8.29 12.38 -4.75
N GLU A 65 8.44 13.09 -5.88
CA GLU A 65 7.96 14.47 -6.01
C GLU A 65 6.42 14.55 -5.94
N ASN A 66 5.70 13.51 -6.38
CA ASN A 66 4.24 13.40 -6.24
C ASN A 66 3.77 12.72 -4.93
N ALA A 67 4.66 12.07 -4.16
CA ALA A 67 4.32 11.41 -2.90
C ALA A 67 4.57 12.31 -1.67
N ILE A 68 5.31 13.41 -1.84
CA ILE A 68 5.47 14.47 -0.83
C ILE A 68 4.48 15.61 -1.05
N ALA A 69 3.84 15.70 -2.23
CA ALA A 69 2.58 16.40 -2.36
C ALA A 69 1.51 15.58 -1.65
N GLN A 70 1.34 15.83 -0.34
CA GLN A 70 0.14 15.46 0.39
C GLN A 70 -1.06 15.75 -0.53
N PRO A 71 -1.91 14.77 -0.85
CA PRO A 71 -3.23 15.09 -1.30
C PRO A 71 -3.89 15.87 -0.15
N SER A 72 -3.97 17.20 -0.31
CA SER A 72 -4.90 18.05 0.42
C SER A 72 -6.28 17.43 0.27
N SER A 73 -6.73 16.74 1.32
CA SER A 73 -8.14 16.48 1.67
C SER A 73 -9.10 16.47 0.47
N GLY A 74 -8.87 15.54 -0.47
CA GLY A 74 -9.94 15.08 -1.34
C GLY A 74 -10.63 13.96 -0.58
N ASP A 75 -11.84 14.23 -0.09
CA ASP A 75 -12.70 13.29 0.65
C ASP A 75 -12.90 11.99 -0.13
N VAL A 76 -11.94 11.06 -0.03
CA VAL A 76 -12.19 9.66 -0.32
C VAL A 76 -12.84 9.11 0.95
N PRO A 77 -14.15 8.83 0.96
CA PRO A 77 -14.80 8.32 2.15
C PRO A 77 -14.12 7.00 2.52
N GLN A 78 -13.42 6.99 3.65
CA GLN A 78 -12.90 5.73 4.18
C GLN A 78 -14.10 4.77 4.35
N PRO A 79 -13.96 3.51 3.92
CA PRO A 79 -15.05 2.55 4.03
C PRO A 79 -15.37 2.34 5.51
N MET A 80 -16.51 2.90 5.93
CA MET A 80 -16.94 2.85 7.32
C MET A 80 -17.72 1.57 7.56
N LEU A 81 -17.20 0.74 8.48
CA LEU A 81 -17.84 -0.48 8.92
C LEU A 81 -19.04 -0.15 9.82
N LYS A 82 -20.19 -0.75 9.53
CA LYS A 82 -21.37 -0.66 10.39
C LYS A 82 -21.35 -1.80 11.40
N ILE A 83 -21.30 -1.46 12.68
CA ILE A 83 -21.29 -2.40 13.81
C ILE A 83 -22.62 -2.24 14.55
N THR A 84 -23.23 -3.35 14.95
CA THR A 84 -24.46 -3.33 15.75
C THR A 84 -24.35 -4.30 16.90
N GLY A 85 -24.69 -3.88 18.11
CA GLY A 85 -24.57 -4.76 19.27
C GLY A 85 -25.00 -4.12 20.57
N THR A 86 -24.80 -4.84 21.66
CA THR A 86 -25.10 -4.36 23.02
C THR A 86 -23.82 -3.89 23.68
N ILE A 87 -23.86 -2.76 24.38
CA ILE A 87 -22.70 -2.25 25.12
C ILE A 87 -22.49 -3.10 26.38
N ASP A 88 -21.33 -3.75 26.49
CA ASP A 88 -20.94 -4.51 27.67
C ASP A 88 -20.18 -3.64 28.68
N ARG A 89 -19.36 -2.71 28.17
CA ARG A 89 -18.58 -1.73 28.94
C ARG A 89 -18.29 -0.50 28.08
N ILE A 90 -18.27 0.68 28.70
CA ILE A 90 -17.86 1.94 28.07
C ILE A 90 -17.10 2.79 29.09
N GLY A 91 -15.96 3.36 28.71
CA GLY A 91 -15.12 4.18 29.57
C GLY A 91 -13.66 4.20 29.14
N ASP A 92 -12.87 5.14 29.68
CA ASP A 92 -11.41 5.22 29.46
C ASP A 92 -10.98 5.32 27.98
N GLY A 93 -11.83 5.88 27.11
CA GLY A 93 -11.55 5.97 25.66
C GLY A 93 -11.78 4.67 24.89
N GLU A 94 -12.38 3.67 25.53
CA GLU A 94 -12.67 2.36 24.95
C GLU A 94 -14.13 1.95 25.16
N MET A 95 -14.61 1.06 24.29
CA MET A 95 -15.93 0.46 24.40
C MET A 95 -15.88 -1.01 24.00
N VAL A 96 -16.63 -1.84 24.75
CA VAL A 96 -16.82 -3.25 24.46
C VAL A 96 -18.25 -3.46 23.97
N ILE A 97 -18.38 -3.99 22.75
CA ILE A 97 -19.66 -4.37 22.15
C ILE A 97 -19.62 -5.86 21.82
N ASN A 98 -20.55 -6.64 22.35
CA ASN A 98 -20.62 -8.10 22.15
C ASN A 98 -19.24 -8.77 22.37
N ASP A 99 -18.60 -8.48 23.52
CA ASP A 99 -17.27 -8.97 23.90
C ASP A 99 -16.10 -8.55 22.99
N THR A 100 -16.32 -7.62 22.04
CA THR A 100 -15.27 -7.10 21.14
C THR A 100 -14.85 -5.69 21.53
N TYR A 101 -13.54 -5.43 21.58
CA TYR A 101 -12.96 -4.15 21.98
C TYR A 101 -12.87 -3.17 20.81
N TYR A 102 -13.25 -1.92 21.08
CA TYR A 102 -13.20 -0.81 20.14
C TYR A 102 -12.63 0.43 20.80
N LYS A 103 -11.80 1.18 20.08
CA LYS A 103 -11.33 2.49 20.51
C LYS A 103 -12.41 3.53 20.21
N LEU A 104 -12.64 4.45 21.13
CA LEU A 104 -13.52 5.60 20.90
C LEU A 104 -12.69 6.74 20.31
N SER A 105 -13.25 7.44 19.33
CA SER A 105 -12.65 8.68 18.85
C SER A 105 -12.78 9.78 19.89
N ASP A 106 -11.76 10.63 20.01
CA ASP A 106 -11.74 11.73 21.00
C ASP A 106 -12.87 12.75 20.78
N ASN A 107 -13.41 12.83 19.56
CA ASN A 107 -14.51 13.73 19.18
C ASN A 107 -15.90 13.11 19.39
N LEU A 108 -15.98 11.87 19.87
CA LEU A 108 -17.23 11.15 20.02
C LEU A 108 -17.85 11.40 21.40
N ASP A 109 -19.02 12.06 21.41
CA ASP A 109 -19.80 12.19 22.64
C ASP A 109 -20.47 10.85 22.99
N VAL A 110 -20.02 10.26 24.10
CA VAL A 110 -20.53 9.00 24.63
C VAL A 110 -21.41 9.17 25.87
N SER A 111 -21.67 10.39 26.32
CA SER A 111 -22.37 10.70 27.57
C SER A 111 -23.79 10.13 27.65
N THR A 112 -24.44 9.94 26.49
CA THR A 112 -25.82 9.45 26.40
C THR A 112 -25.93 7.92 26.39
N PHE A 113 -24.81 7.19 26.31
CA PHE A 113 -24.80 5.73 26.17
C PHE A 113 -24.37 5.06 27.47
N LYS A 114 -24.99 3.93 27.79
CA LYS A 114 -24.67 3.14 28.98
C LYS A 114 -24.61 1.65 28.66
N LYS A 115 -24.04 0.91 29.60
CA LYS A 115 -24.05 -0.56 29.58
C LYS A 115 -25.48 -1.09 29.40
N GLY A 116 -25.65 -2.03 28.48
CA GLY A 116 -26.92 -2.67 28.15
C GLY A 116 -27.70 -1.98 27.02
N ASP A 117 -27.29 -0.79 26.57
CA ASP A 117 -27.90 -0.16 25.42
C ASP A 117 -27.53 -0.91 24.14
N TYR A 118 -28.51 -1.00 23.23
CA TYR A 118 -28.29 -1.54 21.89
C TYR A 118 -27.91 -0.38 20.96
N VAL A 119 -26.77 -0.47 20.30
CA VAL A 119 -26.18 0.62 19.53
C VAL A 119 -25.89 0.21 18.09
N VAL A 120 -25.89 1.21 17.22
CA VAL A 120 -25.39 1.14 15.85
C VAL A 120 -24.20 2.09 15.77
N CYS A 121 -23.02 1.53 15.51
CA CYS A 121 -21.77 2.28 15.45
C CYS A 121 -21.24 2.30 14.02
N GLY A 122 -20.64 3.43 13.64
CA GLY A 122 -19.78 3.51 12.46
C GLY A 122 -18.32 3.49 12.92
N ALA A 123 -17.55 2.53 12.43
CA ALA A 123 -16.14 2.36 12.78
C ALA A 123 -15.25 2.34 11.54
N ILE A 124 -14.00 2.77 11.72
CA ILE A 124 -12.94 2.68 10.71
C ILE A 124 -11.81 1.82 11.26
N MET A 125 -11.07 1.17 10.35
CA MET A 125 -9.84 0.48 10.71
C MET A 125 -8.70 1.50 10.72
N THR A 126 -8.02 1.60 11.85
CA THR A 126 -6.81 2.42 12.01
C THR A 126 -5.60 1.72 11.40
N ASP A 127 -4.52 2.47 11.15
CA ASP A 127 -3.26 1.92 10.61
C ASP A 127 -2.65 0.81 11.48
N ASN A 128 -3.00 0.79 12.77
CA ASN A 128 -2.56 -0.21 13.74
C ASN A 128 -3.43 -1.50 13.71
N GLY A 129 -4.39 -1.61 12.79
CA GLY A 129 -5.32 -2.74 12.69
C GLY A 129 -6.43 -2.75 13.74
N ASN A 130 -6.50 -1.73 14.61
CA ASN A 130 -7.58 -1.57 15.57
C ASN A 130 -8.77 -0.85 14.94
N TYR A 131 -9.97 -1.10 15.45
CA TYR A 131 -11.17 -0.38 15.02
C TYR A 131 -11.44 0.82 15.94
N GLU A 132 -11.63 1.99 15.33
CA GLU A 132 -12.00 3.22 16.00
C GLU A 132 -13.43 3.60 15.63
N ILE A 133 -14.26 3.87 16.64
CA ILE A 133 -15.65 4.29 16.48
C ILE A 133 -15.70 5.80 16.32
N LEU A 134 -16.29 6.24 15.20
CA LEU A 134 -16.42 7.65 14.84
C LEU A 134 -17.82 8.19 15.08
N ARG A 135 -18.84 7.33 15.04
CA ARG A 135 -20.24 7.71 15.24
C ARG A 135 -21.00 6.61 15.95
N MET A 136 -21.95 7.02 16.78
CA MET A 136 -22.82 6.12 17.54
C MET A 136 -24.25 6.61 17.51
N GLU A 137 -25.18 5.67 17.36
CA GLU A 137 -26.61 5.92 17.43
C GLU A 137 -27.26 4.80 18.25
N LEU A 138 -28.34 5.14 18.97
CA LEU A 138 -29.15 4.11 19.64
C LEU A 138 -29.85 3.26 18.58
N GLY A 139 -29.56 1.98 18.59
CA GLY A 139 -30.19 1.01 17.72
C GLY A 139 -31.57 0.62 18.25
N LYS A 140 -32.45 0.19 17.34
CA LYS A 140 -33.68 -0.49 17.74
C LYS A 140 -33.30 -1.89 18.22
N SER A 141 -33.38 -2.12 19.53
CA SER A 141 -33.09 -3.45 20.09
C SER A 141 -33.98 -4.51 19.41
N PRO A 142 -33.41 -5.57 18.81
CA PRO A 142 -34.19 -6.66 18.24
C PRO A 142 -35.03 -7.41 19.28
N ARG A 143 -34.74 -7.20 20.58
CA ARG A 143 -35.51 -7.74 21.71
C ARG A 143 -36.73 -6.90 22.11
N ALA A 144 -36.94 -5.73 21.52
CA ALA A 144 -38.14 -4.91 21.75
C ALA A 144 -39.35 -5.37 20.91
N LYS A 145 -39.56 -6.68 20.79
CA LYS A 145 -40.82 -7.23 20.26
C LYS A 145 -41.80 -7.33 21.44
N LYS A 146 -42.52 -6.22 21.66
CA LYS A 146 -43.80 -6.09 22.37
C LYS A 146 -44.08 -7.15 23.45
N ARG A 147 -43.79 -6.81 24.71
CA ARG A 147 -44.56 -7.37 25.83
C ARG A 147 -45.92 -6.69 25.80
N THR A 148 -46.85 -7.20 24.99
CA THR A 148 -48.27 -6.88 25.17
C THR A 148 -48.64 -7.39 26.54
N THR A 149 -48.85 -6.46 27.47
CA THR A 149 -49.54 -6.70 28.74
C THR A 149 -50.91 -7.31 28.43
N ASN A 150 -51.10 -8.55 28.82
CA ASN A 150 -52.42 -9.08 29.17
C ASN A 150 -52.54 -8.99 30.69
#